data_AF-A0A7W7WFB4-F1
#
_entry.id   AF-A0A7W7WFB4-F1
#
_cell.length_a   1.000
_cell.length_b   1.000
_cell.length_c   1.000
_cell.angle_alpha   90.00
_cell.angle_beta   90.00
_cell.angle_gamma   90.00
#
_symmetry.space_group_name_H-M   'P 1'
#
loop_
_entity.id
_entity.type
_entity.pdbx_description
1 polymer ?
#
loop_
_entity_poly.entity_id
_entity_poly.type
_entity_poly.pdbx_seq_one_letter_code
_entity_poly.pdbx_strand_id
1 'polypeptide(L)'
;MNSTEHRFDRYTDVRAALADPHLGPLPAESGPVGTMAWLRATVARFSSGAEHARRRALVQAELARLDPAALRRSAAAGPEGDARVLAVRALAEVMGLAEPDAVAAAVGTAARTYFGGADPAADAAVAWLLPRVGGADRETAAQRIGLLLQAFEATGTLVDNTRTAPAGSGSVRALLTETLRHDPPVRVMRRVAVRPTLVAGVPVAEGDLVLLELAAANRDPGLFAEPDRFDPLRSGPSALTFGGAPRRCPGREQALALAAGILAPQQEVEPCEAFAALHRAGAPLLLPNAWDHASAALFAERGFPAIGTTSLGVAAASGLPDGTGATRAETLRLARRLGGGAFLLSVDVEGGFSEDPDEVAELARELAAAGAVGINLEDGRADGTLAPVGLHAAKIAAVKAAVPGLFVNARTDTHWLGGRQAETVQRLDAYQLAGADGVFVPGLTERAEIAAVLAGIDVPLNVLHSPNGLTLPELAELGVSRVSLGSLLYRAALGAALGVLDDVRAGRPVRAEVPSYDRVAGLAELS
;
A
#
# COMPACT_ATOMS: atom_id res chain seq x y z
N MET A 1 0.06 42.11 5.93
CA MET A 1 -0.52 41.49 7.14
C MET A 1 0.54 40.53 7.66
N ASN A 2 0.85 40.54 8.96
CA ASN A 2 1.76 39.55 9.53
C ASN A 2 1.07 38.19 9.46
N SER A 3 1.57 37.30 8.60
CA SER A 3 1.17 35.90 8.56
C SER A 3 1.55 35.25 9.89
N THR A 4 0.61 34.56 10.53
CA THR A 4 0.88 33.80 11.76
C THR A 4 1.41 32.42 11.39
N GLU A 5 2.39 31.92 12.13
CA GLU A 5 2.90 30.55 11.99
C GLU A 5 2.18 29.61 12.96
N HIS A 6 1.61 28.53 12.44
CA HIS A 6 1.00 27.44 13.21
C HIS A 6 1.86 26.19 13.06
N ARG A 7 2.08 25.45 14.15
CA ARG A 7 2.91 24.24 14.16
C ARG A 7 2.13 23.05 14.71
N PHE A 8 2.17 21.94 13.99
CA PHE A 8 1.55 20.67 14.40
C PHE A 8 2.61 19.57 14.42
N ASP A 9 2.69 18.86 15.55
CA ASP A 9 3.69 17.83 15.82
C ASP A 9 3.10 16.52 16.37
N ARG A 10 1.79 16.48 16.64
CA ARG A 10 1.04 15.26 16.97
C ARG A 10 0.64 14.54 15.68
N TYR A 11 0.69 13.21 15.69
CA TYR A 11 0.42 12.40 14.49
C TYR A 11 -0.97 12.69 13.90
N THR A 12 -2.00 12.71 14.76
CA THR A 12 -3.39 12.94 14.36
C THR A 12 -3.60 14.32 13.76
N ASP A 13 -2.90 15.32 14.29
CA ASP A 13 -3.09 16.73 13.91
C ASP A 13 -2.39 17.00 12.58
N VAL A 14 -1.18 16.47 12.40
CA VAL A 14 -0.49 16.50 11.10
C VAL A 14 -1.30 15.75 10.05
N ARG A 15 -1.86 14.58 10.38
CA ARG A 15 -2.71 13.83 9.46
C ARG A 15 -3.95 14.64 9.05
N ALA A 16 -4.62 15.30 10.00
CA ALA A 16 -5.75 16.19 9.73
C ALA A 16 -5.35 17.36 8.82
N ALA A 17 -4.19 17.97 9.07
CA ALA A 17 -3.66 19.06 8.25
C ALA A 17 -3.33 18.61 6.81
N LEU A 18 -2.78 17.42 6.62
CA LEU A 18 -2.53 16.85 5.29
C LEU A 18 -3.83 16.60 4.52
N ALA A 19 -4.89 16.22 5.24
CA ALA A 19 -6.22 15.98 4.67
C ALA A 19 -6.97 17.27 4.29
N ASP A 20 -6.68 18.39 4.97
CA ASP A 20 -7.38 19.66 4.78
C ASP A 20 -7.17 20.23 3.35
N PRO A 21 -8.22 20.34 2.52
CA PRO A 21 -8.11 20.85 1.15
C PRO A 21 -7.80 22.36 1.06
N HIS A 22 -7.84 23.08 2.18
CA HIS A 22 -7.53 24.51 2.27
C HIS A 22 -6.07 24.78 2.59
N LEU A 23 -5.27 23.73 2.86
CA LEU A 23 -3.84 23.84 3.06
C LEU A 23 -3.11 23.49 1.75
N GLY A 24 -2.63 24.53 1.06
CA GLY A 24 -1.90 24.41 -0.21
C GLY A 24 -0.38 24.45 -0.04
N PRO A 25 0.40 24.09 -1.08
CA PRO A 25 1.82 24.41 -1.10
C PRO A 25 2.04 25.93 -1.18
N LEU A 26 3.25 26.38 -0.84
CA LEU A 26 3.66 27.77 -1.07
C LEU A 26 3.64 28.08 -2.58
N PRO A 27 3.16 29.26 -3.00
CA PRO A 27 3.16 29.66 -4.40
C PRO A 27 4.58 29.66 -4.98
N ALA A 28 4.75 29.07 -6.16
CA ALA A 28 5.99 29.18 -6.92
C ALA A 28 5.94 30.39 -7.86
N GLU A 29 7.04 31.15 -7.92
CA GLU A 29 7.21 32.22 -8.89
C GLU A 29 7.32 31.66 -10.31
N SER A 30 6.68 32.34 -11.28
CA SER A 30 6.78 31.99 -12.69
C SER A 30 8.12 32.45 -13.28
N GLY A 31 8.56 31.79 -14.35
CA GLY A 31 9.79 32.15 -15.05
C GLY A 31 9.83 31.65 -16.49
N PRO A 32 10.89 31.99 -17.26
CA PRO A 32 11.05 31.55 -18.65
C PRO A 32 11.15 30.02 -18.77
N VAL A 33 10.60 29.45 -19.83
CA VAL A 33 10.66 28.00 -20.10
C VAL A 33 12.10 27.51 -20.08
N GLY A 34 12.34 26.38 -19.40
CA GLY A 34 13.67 25.80 -19.25
C GLY A 34 14.45 26.32 -18.03
N THR A 35 13.88 27.22 -17.22
CA THR A 35 14.47 27.66 -15.94
C THR A 35 13.92 26.88 -14.75
N MET A 36 14.59 26.96 -13.60
CA MET A 36 14.12 26.42 -12.33
C MET A 36 12.82 27.09 -11.86
N ALA A 37 12.67 28.40 -12.07
CA ALA A 37 11.43 29.12 -11.76
C ALA A 37 10.25 28.57 -12.58
N TRP A 38 10.45 28.38 -13.89
CA TRP A 38 9.45 27.73 -14.74
C TRP A 38 9.12 26.30 -14.28
N LEU A 39 10.15 25.51 -13.95
CA LEU A 39 9.96 24.14 -13.51
C LEU A 39 9.11 24.09 -12.23
N ARG A 40 9.45 24.90 -11.21
CA ARG A 40 8.67 24.98 -9.96
C ARG A 40 7.23 25.41 -10.23
N ALA A 41 7.00 26.39 -11.09
CA ALA A 41 5.65 26.84 -11.48
C ALA A 41 4.87 25.81 -12.32
N THR A 42 5.51 24.76 -12.85
CA THR A 42 4.91 23.78 -13.76
C THR A 42 4.71 22.40 -13.13
N VAL A 43 5.47 22.03 -12.10
CA VAL A 43 5.34 20.71 -11.44
C VAL A 43 4.17 20.66 -10.45
N ALA A 44 3.55 19.48 -10.33
CA ALA A 44 2.44 19.24 -9.42
C ALA A 44 2.75 19.64 -7.96
N ARG A 45 4.00 19.44 -7.51
CA ARG A 45 4.43 19.66 -6.11
C ARG A 45 4.15 21.07 -5.58
N PHE A 46 4.25 22.09 -6.43
CA PHE A 46 4.03 23.49 -6.07
C PHE A 46 2.73 24.06 -6.64
N SER A 47 1.82 23.18 -7.08
CA SER A 47 0.53 23.56 -7.66
C SER A 47 -0.60 23.38 -6.66
N SER A 48 -1.68 24.14 -6.82
CA SER A 48 -2.95 23.94 -6.12
C SER A 48 -4.11 23.85 -7.12
N GLY A 49 -5.32 23.58 -6.63
CA GLY A 49 -6.54 23.64 -7.45
C GLY A 49 -6.59 22.67 -8.64
N ALA A 50 -7.18 23.14 -9.74
CA ALA A 50 -7.41 22.35 -10.96
C ALA A 50 -6.08 21.99 -11.66
N GLU A 51 -5.12 22.91 -11.69
CA GLU A 51 -3.77 22.67 -12.24
C GLU A 51 -3.07 21.53 -11.49
N HIS A 52 -3.16 21.50 -10.15
CA HIS A 52 -2.61 20.40 -9.37
C HIS A 52 -3.26 19.07 -9.72
N ALA A 53 -4.60 19.01 -9.81
CA ALA A 53 -5.30 17.79 -10.17
C ALA A 53 -4.84 17.24 -11.53
N ARG A 54 -4.77 18.11 -12.55
CA ARG A 54 -4.26 17.76 -13.88
C ARG A 54 -2.81 17.29 -13.85
N ARG A 55 -1.91 18.06 -13.24
CA ARG A 55 -0.46 17.74 -13.18
C ARG A 55 -0.18 16.48 -12.38
N ARG A 56 -0.95 16.25 -11.31
CA ARG A 56 -0.89 15.01 -10.53
C ARG A 56 -1.32 13.80 -11.36
N ALA A 57 -2.35 13.92 -12.18
CA ALA A 57 -2.77 12.85 -13.08
C ALA A 57 -1.66 12.49 -14.08
N LEU A 58 -0.92 13.48 -14.61
CA LEU A 58 0.26 13.24 -15.44
C LEU A 58 1.34 12.47 -14.68
N VAL A 59 1.66 12.88 -13.44
CA VAL A 59 2.61 12.18 -12.56
C VAL A 59 2.19 10.73 -12.32
N GLN A 60 0.90 10.49 -12.01
CA GLN A 60 0.37 9.15 -11.78
C GLN A 60 0.46 8.29 -13.05
N ALA A 61 0.17 8.85 -14.23
CA ALA A 61 0.30 8.14 -15.50
C ALA A 61 1.75 7.80 -15.86
N GLU A 62 2.73 8.64 -15.50
CA GLU A 62 4.16 8.31 -15.62
C GLU A 62 4.53 7.18 -14.65
N LEU A 63 4.19 7.31 -13.36
CA LEU A 63 4.52 6.31 -12.33
C LEU A 63 3.87 4.94 -12.57
N ALA A 64 2.65 4.90 -13.11
CA ALA A 64 1.96 3.64 -13.45
C ALA A 64 2.70 2.81 -14.50
N ARG A 65 3.57 3.43 -15.32
CA ARG A 65 4.42 2.74 -16.29
C ARG A 65 5.73 2.22 -15.70
N LEU A 66 6.09 2.67 -14.49
CA LEU A 66 7.33 2.28 -13.82
C LEU A 66 7.07 1.11 -12.88
N ASP A 67 7.50 -0.08 -13.30
CA ASP A 67 7.49 -1.27 -12.45
C ASP A 67 8.46 -1.09 -11.26
N PRO A 68 7.97 -1.10 -10.00
CA PRO A 68 8.84 -1.04 -8.83
C PRO A 68 9.88 -2.16 -8.80
N ALA A 69 9.56 -3.37 -9.29
CA ALA A 69 10.54 -4.45 -9.32
C ALA A 69 11.68 -4.17 -10.32
N ALA A 70 11.36 -3.58 -11.47
CA ALA A 70 12.37 -3.11 -12.43
C ALA A 70 13.25 -1.99 -11.84
N LEU A 71 12.66 -1.03 -11.13
CA LEU A 71 13.40 0.03 -10.44
C LEU A 71 14.37 -0.53 -9.40
N ARG A 72 13.91 -1.50 -8.59
CA ARG A 72 14.78 -2.17 -7.61
C ARG A 72 15.95 -2.87 -8.28
N ARG A 73 15.71 -3.62 -9.37
CA ARG A 73 16.76 -4.34 -10.11
C ARG A 73 17.78 -3.38 -10.73
N SER A 74 17.32 -2.31 -11.39
CA SER A 74 18.20 -1.29 -11.99
C SER A 74 19.03 -0.57 -10.93
N ALA A 75 18.43 -0.23 -9.78
CA ALA A 75 19.14 0.34 -8.63
C ALA A 75 20.21 -0.61 -8.06
N ALA A 76 19.87 -1.90 -7.92
CA ALA A 76 20.77 -2.94 -7.40
C ALA A 76 21.94 -3.25 -8.34
N ALA A 77 21.73 -3.17 -9.65
CA ALA A 77 22.75 -3.41 -10.67
C ALA A 77 23.73 -2.24 -10.84
N GLY A 78 23.52 -1.13 -10.13
CA GLY A 78 24.36 0.06 -10.25
C GLY A 78 25.76 -0.10 -9.69
N PRO A 79 26.74 0.67 -10.19
CA PRO A 79 28.03 0.83 -9.52
C PRO A 79 27.86 1.34 -8.09
N GLU A 80 28.82 1.00 -7.23
CA GLU A 80 28.91 1.63 -5.92
C GLU A 80 29.11 3.14 -6.06
N GLY A 81 28.44 3.93 -5.22
CA GLY A 81 28.53 5.39 -5.27
C GLY A 81 27.50 6.12 -4.42
N ASP A 82 27.39 7.42 -4.69
CA ASP A 82 26.43 8.32 -4.04
C ASP A 82 24.98 7.86 -4.27
N ALA A 83 24.20 7.78 -3.20
CA ALA A 83 22.82 7.28 -3.25
C ALA A 83 21.90 8.14 -4.12
N ARG A 84 22.10 9.46 -4.16
CA ARG A 84 21.31 10.41 -4.95
C ARG A 84 21.55 10.17 -6.44
N VAL A 85 22.81 9.99 -6.82
CA VAL A 85 23.20 9.68 -8.20
C VAL A 85 22.62 8.32 -8.63
N LEU A 86 22.77 7.30 -7.78
CA LEU A 86 22.24 5.96 -8.05
C LEU A 86 20.72 5.94 -8.25
N ALA A 87 19.98 6.64 -7.39
CA ALA A 87 18.53 6.71 -7.47
C ALA A 87 18.05 7.36 -8.79
N VAL A 88 18.72 8.44 -9.22
CA VAL A 88 18.37 9.10 -10.48
C VAL A 88 18.77 8.28 -11.69
N ARG A 89 19.96 7.66 -11.68
CA ARG A 89 20.43 6.85 -12.80
C ARG A 89 19.48 5.66 -13.03
N ALA A 90 19.12 4.95 -11.96
CA ALA A 90 18.20 3.82 -12.05
C ALA A 90 16.80 4.22 -12.53
N LEU A 91 16.28 5.35 -12.03
CA LEU A 91 15.01 5.89 -12.50
C LEU A 91 15.08 6.29 -13.99
N ALA A 92 16.16 6.94 -14.42
CA ALA A 92 16.37 7.34 -15.80
C ALA A 92 16.47 6.14 -16.76
N GLU A 93 17.15 5.07 -16.35
CA GLU A 93 17.24 3.80 -17.09
C GLU A 93 15.86 3.18 -17.30
N VAL A 94 15.05 3.02 -16.23
CA VAL A 94 13.71 2.43 -16.33
C VAL A 94 12.73 3.34 -17.08
N MET A 95 12.92 4.66 -17.02
CA MET A 95 12.19 5.63 -17.85
C MET A 95 12.62 5.61 -19.34
N GLY A 96 13.64 4.84 -19.71
CA GLY A 96 14.17 4.75 -21.07
C GLY A 96 14.90 6.01 -21.54
N LEU A 97 15.50 6.78 -20.63
CA LEU A 97 16.24 7.99 -20.97
C LEU A 97 17.65 7.66 -21.47
N ALA A 98 18.10 8.39 -22.49
CA ALA A 98 19.48 8.31 -22.96
C ALA A 98 20.46 8.93 -21.94
N GLU A 99 21.67 8.39 -21.88
CA GLU A 99 22.77 8.87 -21.01
C GLU A 99 22.36 9.04 -19.52
N PRO A 100 21.94 7.97 -18.81
CA PRO A 100 21.48 8.04 -17.42
C PRO A 100 22.44 8.76 -16.46
N ASP A 101 23.76 8.60 -16.65
CA ASP A 101 24.77 9.28 -15.83
C ASP A 101 24.79 10.80 -16.06
N ALA A 102 24.67 11.25 -17.31
CA ALA A 102 24.59 12.67 -17.63
C ALA A 102 23.29 13.29 -17.12
N VAL A 103 22.19 12.53 -17.18
CA VAL A 103 20.91 12.90 -16.55
C VAL A 103 21.08 13.07 -15.04
N ALA A 104 21.71 12.13 -14.35
CA ALA A 104 21.95 12.23 -12.91
C ALA A 104 22.81 13.44 -12.54
N ALA A 105 23.86 13.75 -13.31
CA ALA A 105 24.70 14.93 -13.08
C ALA A 105 23.93 16.26 -13.26
N ALA A 106 23.12 16.36 -14.32
CA ALA A 106 22.29 17.55 -14.55
C ALA A 106 21.22 17.71 -13.45
N VAL A 107 20.58 16.62 -13.04
CA VAL A 107 19.61 16.62 -11.94
C VAL A 107 20.25 17.06 -10.63
N GLY A 108 21.44 16.58 -10.30
CA GLY A 108 22.17 17.03 -9.10
C GLY A 108 22.49 18.53 -9.11
N THR A 109 22.80 19.09 -10.28
CA THR A 109 23.00 20.54 -10.44
C THR A 109 21.70 21.32 -10.20
N ALA A 110 20.60 20.86 -10.80
CA ALA A 110 19.28 21.49 -10.67
C ALA A 110 18.69 21.36 -9.25
N ALA A 111 18.94 20.24 -8.56
CA ALA A 111 18.41 19.95 -7.23
C ALA A 111 18.78 21.01 -6.18
N ARG A 112 19.97 21.62 -6.29
CA ARG A 112 20.50 22.64 -5.37
C ARG A 112 19.57 23.83 -5.12
N THR A 113 18.72 24.17 -6.10
CA THR A 113 17.78 25.30 -6.00
C THR A 113 16.32 24.87 -6.14
N TYR A 114 16.02 23.57 -6.03
CA TYR A 114 14.66 23.07 -6.24
C TYR A 114 13.63 23.60 -5.24
N PHE A 115 14.04 23.84 -3.99
CA PHE A 115 13.17 24.40 -2.95
C PHE A 115 13.31 25.92 -2.75
N GLY A 116 14.10 26.60 -3.58
CA GLY A 116 14.30 28.04 -3.51
C GLY A 116 15.68 28.48 -4.01
N GLY A 117 15.83 29.78 -4.28
CA GLY A 117 17.05 30.36 -4.82
C GLY A 117 17.09 30.41 -6.35
N ALA A 118 18.12 31.08 -6.85
CA ALA A 118 18.41 31.26 -8.27
C ALA A 118 19.88 30.91 -8.52
N ASP A 119 20.12 30.04 -9.50
CA ASP A 119 21.45 29.62 -9.93
C ASP A 119 21.43 29.41 -11.46
N PRO A 120 22.18 30.22 -12.24
CA PRO A 120 22.25 30.05 -13.69
C PRO A 120 22.68 28.66 -14.13
N ALA A 121 23.47 27.93 -13.33
CA ALA A 121 23.85 26.55 -13.64
C ALA A 121 22.66 25.59 -13.49
N ALA A 122 21.78 25.84 -12.52
CA ALA A 122 20.54 25.07 -12.36
C ALA A 122 19.57 25.33 -13.51
N ASP A 123 19.46 26.58 -13.97
CA ASP A 123 18.67 26.92 -15.16
C ASP A 123 19.23 26.24 -16.42
N ALA A 124 20.55 26.27 -16.62
CA ALA A 124 21.20 25.56 -17.72
C ALA A 124 20.94 24.05 -17.66
N ALA A 125 20.95 23.45 -16.46
CA ALA A 125 20.64 22.03 -16.27
C ALA A 125 19.18 21.70 -16.62
N VAL A 126 18.20 22.51 -16.21
CA VAL A 126 16.80 22.31 -16.60
C VAL A 126 16.61 22.46 -18.11
N ALA A 127 17.23 23.47 -18.72
CA ALA A 127 17.20 23.67 -20.17
C ALA A 127 17.80 22.47 -20.93
N TRP A 128 18.85 21.84 -20.38
CA TRP A 128 19.47 20.64 -20.94
C TRP A 128 18.60 19.39 -20.77
N LEU A 129 17.94 19.24 -19.62
CA LEU A 129 17.06 18.10 -19.29
C LEU A 129 15.77 18.13 -20.12
N LEU A 130 15.18 19.30 -20.35
CA LEU A 130 13.88 19.48 -20.99
C LEU A 130 13.70 18.70 -22.32
N PRO A 131 14.62 18.79 -23.30
CA PRO A 131 14.48 18.03 -24.54
C PRO A 131 14.80 16.53 -24.38
N ARG A 132 15.45 16.11 -23.29
CA ARG A 132 15.96 14.73 -23.08
C ARG A 132 15.00 13.85 -22.32
N VAL A 133 14.25 14.41 -21.38
CA VAL A 133 13.26 13.66 -20.62
C VAL A 133 12.07 13.24 -21.50
N GLY A 134 11.87 13.85 -22.68
CA GLY A 134 10.72 13.58 -23.54
C GLY A 134 9.37 13.91 -22.88
N GLY A 135 8.29 13.35 -23.42
CA GLY A 135 6.91 13.65 -23.02
C GLY A 135 6.09 14.20 -24.18
N ALA A 136 4.76 14.09 -24.10
CA ALA A 136 3.85 14.57 -25.14
C ALA A 136 3.88 16.10 -25.28
N ASP A 137 4.17 16.79 -24.18
CA ASP A 137 4.25 18.24 -24.10
C ASP A 137 5.23 18.70 -23.01
N ARG A 138 5.40 20.02 -22.88
CA ARG A 138 6.30 20.65 -21.91
C ARG A 138 5.88 20.42 -20.45
N GLU A 139 4.58 20.26 -20.19
CA GLU A 139 4.07 20.07 -18.82
C GLU A 139 4.37 18.65 -18.33
N THR A 140 4.21 17.66 -19.22
CA THR A 140 4.60 16.27 -19.01
C THR A 140 6.11 16.16 -18.81
N ALA A 141 6.90 16.83 -19.65
CA ALA A 141 8.35 16.90 -19.49
C ALA A 141 8.75 17.50 -18.12
N ALA A 142 8.09 18.57 -17.69
CA ALA A 142 8.30 19.14 -16.35
C ALA A 142 8.00 18.13 -15.23
N GLN A 143 6.92 17.34 -15.34
CA GLN A 143 6.62 16.29 -14.34
C GLN A 143 7.71 15.22 -14.30
N ARG A 144 8.24 14.79 -15.46
CA ARG A 144 9.34 13.82 -15.55
C ARG A 144 10.63 14.34 -14.92
N ILE A 145 10.98 15.61 -15.14
CA ILE A 145 12.11 16.26 -14.44
C ILE A 145 11.84 16.31 -12.94
N GLY A 146 10.61 16.65 -12.53
CA GLY A 146 10.19 16.68 -11.14
C GLY A 146 10.38 15.32 -10.44
N LEU A 147 10.05 14.21 -11.11
CA LEU A 147 10.27 12.85 -10.59
C LEU A 147 11.76 12.57 -10.36
N LEU A 148 12.63 12.92 -11.30
CA LEU A 148 14.08 12.74 -11.17
C LEU A 148 14.64 13.56 -10.00
N LEU A 149 14.21 14.82 -9.83
CA LEU A 149 14.62 15.67 -8.71
C LEU A 149 14.16 15.13 -7.35
N GLN A 150 12.98 14.53 -7.29
CA GLN A 150 12.52 13.85 -6.07
C GLN A 150 13.32 12.58 -5.75
N ALA A 151 13.70 11.80 -6.77
CA ALA A 151 14.57 10.65 -6.60
C ALA A 151 15.96 11.07 -6.08
N PHE A 152 16.50 12.19 -6.58
CA PHE A 152 17.79 12.72 -6.12
C PHE A 152 17.75 13.10 -4.63
N GLU A 153 16.87 14.02 -4.25
CA GLU A 153 16.87 14.55 -2.88
C GLU A 153 16.20 13.63 -1.87
N ALA A 154 14.93 13.27 -2.09
CA ALA A 154 14.14 12.58 -1.08
C ALA A 154 14.53 11.10 -0.96
N THR A 155 14.67 10.38 -2.08
CA THR A 155 15.05 8.97 -2.06
C THR A 155 16.52 8.79 -1.67
N GLY A 156 17.42 9.60 -2.21
CA GLY A 156 18.84 9.55 -1.83
C GLY A 156 19.07 9.85 -0.34
N THR A 157 18.39 10.86 0.21
CA THR A 157 18.44 11.14 1.66
C THR A 157 17.85 10.00 2.49
N LEU A 158 16.77 9.34 2.05
CA LEU A 158 16.23 8.16 2.74
C LEU A 158 17.26 7.03 2.81
N VAL A 159 17.97 6.77 1.72
CA VAL A 159 19.05 5.77 1.69
C VAL A 159 20.17 6.15 2.65
N ASP A 160 20.63 7.39 2.60
CA ASP A 160 21.71 7.87 3.47
C ASP A 160 21.31 7.75 4.96
N ASN A 161 20.11 8.19 5.32
CA ASN A 161 19.57 8.07 6.68
C ASN A 161 19.46 6.60 7.11
N THR A 162 19.09 5.69 6.20
CA THR A 162 19.00 4.26 6.50
C THR A 162 20.39 3.63 6.72
N ARG A 163 21.40 4.08 5.96
CA ARG A 163 22.80 3.61 6.12
C ARG A 163 23.43 4.05 7.43
N THR A 164 23.05 5.22 7.94
CA THR A 164 23.55 5.77 9.21
C THR A 164 22.70 5.40 10.41
N ALA A 165 21.53 4.78 10.19
CA ALA A 165 20.66 4.31 11.25
C ALA A 165 21.38 3.28 12.15
N PRO A 166 21.01 3.19 13.44
CA PRO A 166 21.54 2.17 14.34
C PRO A 166 21.39 0.77 13.74
N ALA A 167 22.40 -0.09 13.95
CA ALA A 167 22.34 -1.47 13.51
C ALA A 167 21.09 -2.15 14.09
N GLY A 168 20.27 -2.71 13.21
CA GLY A 168 19.03 -3.38 13.57
C GLY A 168 18.84 -4.64 12.75
N SER A 169 18.23 -5.65 13.36
CA SER A 169 17.80 -6.86 12.66
C SER A 169 16.49 -6.62 11.93
N GLY A 170 16.39 -7.02 10.67
CA GLY A 170 15.16 -6.92 9.89
C GLY A 170 15.43 -6.92 8.39
N SER A 171 14.36 -6.97 7.59
CA SER A 171 14.49 -6.80 6.14
C SER A 171 14.79 -5.35 5.77
N VAL A 172 15.28 -5.11 4.55
CA VAL A 172 15.47 -3.75 4.02
C VAL A 172 14.18 -2.92 4.09
N ARG A 173 13.01 -3.54 3.89
CA ARG A 173 11.70 -2.88 4.04
C ARG A 173 11.43 -2.43 5.48
N ALA A 174 11.79 -3.26 6.46
CA ALA A 174 11.64 -2.94 7.88
C ALA A 174 12.53 -1.75 8.26
N LEU A 175 13.79 -1.76 7.81
CA LEU A 175 14.74 -0.66 8.01
C LEU A 175 14.26 0.66 7.37
N LEU A 176 13.76 0.59 6.13
CA LEU A 176 13.21 1.77 5.44
C LEU A 176 11.96 2.32 6.15
N THR A 177 11.06 1.43 6.59
CA THR A 177 9.86 1.82 7.34
C THR A 177 10.23 2.55 8.62
N GLU A 178 11.16 1.99 9.39
CA GLU A 178 11.60 2.60 10.63
C GLU A 178 12.41 3.89 10.42
N THR A 179 13.20 3.97 9.34
CA THR A 179 13.91 5.21 8.98
C THR A 179 12.94 6.33 8.64
N LEU A 180 11.87 6.07 7.88
CA LEU A 180 10.83 7.07 7.61
C LEU A 180 10.13 7.55 8.88
N ARG A 181 10.00 6.66 9.88
CA ARG A 181 9.43 7.01 11.17
C ARG A 181 10.41 7.87 11.99
N HIS A 182 11.65 7.41 12.12
CA HIS A 182 12.65 7.94 13.04
C HIS A 182 13.38 9.17 12.50
N ASP A 183 13.91 9.08 11.28
CA ASP A 183 14.65 10.15 10.60
C ASP A 183 14.23 10.28 9.13
N PRO A 184 13.03 10.82 8.85
CA PRO A 184 12.54 10.94 7.48
C PRO A 184 13.35 11.95 6.65
N PRO A 185 13.50 11.71 5.33
CA PRO A 185 14.17 12.66 4.42
C PRO A 185 13.47 14.01 4.35
N VAL A 186 12.16 14.05 4.63
CA VAL A 186 11.38 15.28 4.79
C VAL A 186 10.96 15.37 6.25
N ARG A 187 11.64 16.24 7.01
CA ARG A 187 11.39 16.40 8.45
C ARG A 187 10.26 17.37 8.76
N VAL A 188 10.11 18.42 7.93
CA VAL A 188 9.07 19.45 8.05
C VAL A 188 8.44 19.71 6.70
N MET A 189 7.11 19.78 6.65
CA MET A 189 6.36 20.19 5.46
C MET A 189 5.69 21.54 5.71
N ARG A 190 5.81 22.46 4.73
CA ARG A 190 5.20 23.79 4.79
C ARG A 190 3.93 23.83 3.95
N ARG A 191 2.88 24.40 4.52
CA ARG A 191 1.61 24.71 3.85
C ARG A 191 1.21 26.14 4.10
N VAL A 192 0.40 26.70 3.21
CA VAL A 192 -0.27 27.99 3.42
C VAL A 192 -1.77 27.76 3.38
N ALA A 193 -2.50 28.40 4.29
CA ALA A 193 -3.94 28.41 4.24
C ALA A 193 -4.41 29.29 3.09
N VAL A 194 -5.07 28.71 2.09
CA VAL A 194 -5.62 29.45 0.94
C VAL A 194 -7.00 30.05 1.23
N ARG A 195 -7.61 29.65 2.35
CA ARG A 195 -8.81 30.23 2.94
C ARG A 195 -8.84 29.88 4.44
N PRO A 196 -9.64 30.57 5.26
CA PRO A 196 -9.75 30.22 6.67
C PRO A 196 -10.20 28.76 6.86
N THR A 197 -9.57 28.05 7.79
CA THR A 197 -9.87 26.64 8.08
C THR A 197 -9.65 26.30 9.56
N LEU A 198 -10.00 25.08 9.95
CA LEU A 198 -9.82 24.55 11.30
C LEU A 198 -8.99 23.27 11.22
N VAL A 199 -7.77 23.30 11.77
CA VAL A 199 -6.87 22.14 11.78
C VAL A 199 -6.76 21.64 13.20
N ALA A 200 -7.21 20.41 13.47
CA ALA A 200 -7.21 19.82 14.81
C ALA A 200 -7.83 20.74 15.90
N GLY A 201 -8.89 21.47 15.54
CA GLY A 201 -9.54 22.43 16.46
C GLY A 201 -8.86 23.80 16.56
N VAL A 202 -7.75 24.03 15.87
CA VAL A 202 -7.02 25.31 15.84
C VAL A 202 -7.47 26.13 14.61
N PRO A 203 -7.99 27.35 14.81
CA PRO A 203 -8.34 28.24 13.70
C PRO A 203 -7.07 28.72 12.97
N VAL A 204 -7.04 28.55 11.66
CA VAL A 204 -5.96 29.02 10.78
C VAL A 204 -6.54 30.03 9.80
N ALA A 205 -6.01 31.26 9.79
CA ALA A 205 -6.49 32.32 8.91
C ALA A 205 -5.92 32.18 7.49
N GLU A 206 -6.57 32.78 6.51
CA GLU A 206 -6.03 32.84 5.15
C GLU A 206 -4.67 33.55 5.12
N GLY A 207 -3.72 32.95 4.40
CA GLY A 207 -2.34 33.43 4.31
C GLY A 207 -1.44 33.02 5.47
N ASP A 208 -1.97 32.37 6.52
CA ASP A 208 -1.14 31.82 7.60
C ASP A 208 -0.27 30.66 7.12
N LEU A 209 0.93 30.58 7.68
CA LEU A 209 1.87 29.50 7.44
C LEU A 209 1.57 28.34 8.40
N VAL A 210 1.49 27.13 7.87
CA VAL A 210 1.31 25.90 8.64
C VAL A 210 2.54 25.02 8.48
N LEU A 211 3.22 24.74 9.59
CA LEU A 211 4.36 23.83 9.68
C LEU A 211 3.91 22.48 10.22
N LEU A 212 4.16 21.44 9.43
CA LEU A 212 3.89 20.05 9.78
C LEU A 212 5.20 19.37 10.15
N GLU A 213 5.42 19.14 11.44
CA GLU A 213 6.63 18.54 12.00
C GLU A 213 6.58 17.00 11.83
N LEU A 214 6.78 16.52 10.60
CA LEU A 214 6.65 15.10 10.26
C LEU A 214 7.54 14.20 11.12
N ALA A 215 8.79 14.61 11.37
CA ALA A 215 9.73 13.83 12.19
C ALA A 215 9.32 13.76 13.68
N ALA A 216 8.57 14.74 14.19
CA ALA A 216 8.02 14.71 15.54
C ALA A 216 6.72 13.89 15.58
N ALA A 217 5.83 14.11 14.61
CA ALA A 217 4.57 13.39 14.46
C ALA A 217 4.76 11.88 14.25
N ASN A 218 5.77 11.48 13.48
CA ASN A 218 6.13 10.07 13.32
C ASN A 218 6.73 9.45 14.59
N ARG A 219 7.12 10.28 15.58
CA ARG A 219 7.63 9.86 16.89
C ARG A 219 6.67 10.26 18.01
N ASP A 220 5.38 10.41 17.71
CA ASP A 220 4.38 10.81 18.70
C ASP A 220 4.36 9.82 19.90
N PRO A 221 4.68 10.25 21.13
CA PRO A 221 4.72 9.38 22.32
C PRO A 221 3.33 8.84 22.70
N GLY A 222 2.25 9.42 22.20
CA GLY A 222 0.89 8.91 22.36
C GLY A 222 0.56 7.72 21.46
N LEU A 223 1.38 7.44 20.46
CA LEU A 223 1.19 6.31 19.53
C LEU A 223 2.35 5.31 19.57
N PHE A 224 3.58 5.76 19.88
CA PHE A 224 4.77 4.92 19.86
C PHE A 224 5.42 4.86 21.26
N ALA A 225 5.52 3.66 21.82
CA ALA A 225 6.31 3.41 23.02
C ALA A 225 7.81 3.56 22.73
N GLU A 226 8.59 4.19 23.62
CA GLU A 226 10.02 4.50 23.39
C GLU A 226 10.25 5.14 22.00
N PRO A 227 9.63 6.30 21.70
CA PRO A 227 9.53 6.82 20.33
C PRO A 227 10.89 7.16 19.68
N ASP A 228 11.91 7.42 20.49
CA ASP A 228 13.28 7.73 20.04
C ASP A 228 14.14 6.48 19.80
N ARG A 229 13.69 5.30 20.20
CA ARG A 229 14.39 4.04 19.91
C ARG A 229 14.13 3.64 18.47
N PHE A 230 15.20 3.49 17.70
CA PHE A 230 15.18 2.90 16.37
C PHE A 230 14.95 1.38 16.49
N ASP A 231 13.82 0.91 16.01
CA ASP A 231 13.39 -0.49 16.11
C ASP A 231 12.72 -0.93 14.80
N PRO A 232 13.44 -1.65 13.90
CA PRO A 232 12.88 -2.10 12.61
C PRO A 232 11.68 -3.03 12.74
N LEU A 233 11.48 -3.68 13.88
CA LEU A 233 10.38 -4.62 14.11
C LEU A 233 9.15 -3.94 14.72
N ARG A 234 9.21 -2.63 14.93
CA ARG A 234 8.12 -1.83 15.51
C ARG A 234 6.87 -1.88 14.64
N SER A 235 5.73 -2.14 15.29
CA SER A 235 4.40 -1.96 14.72
C SER A 235 3.86 -0.55 14.97
N GLY A 236 2.89 -0.14 14.16
CA GLY A 236 2.19 1.13 14.31
C GLY A 236 1.71 1.70 12.98
N PRO A 237 1.21 2.94 12.98
CA PRO A 237 0.72 3.56 11.76
C PRO A 237 1.83 3.90 10.76
N SER A 238 1.43 4.11 9.51
CA SER A 238 2.34 4.53 8.44
C SER A 238 2.97 5.90 8.72
N ALA A 239 4.27 6.05 8.43
CA ALA A 239 4.95 7.34 8.50
C ALA A 239 4.35 8.37 7.52
N LEU A 240 4.21 9.62 7.98
CA LEU A 240 3.55 10.71 7.25
C LEU A 240 4.42 11.37 6.17
N THR A 241 5.65 10.89 5.96
CA THR A 241 6.61 11.41 4.96
C THR A 241 6.04 11.41 3.55
N PHE A 242 5.24 10.39 3.22
CA PHE A 242 4.57 10.25 1.94
C PHE A 242 3.14 10.85 1.95
N GLY A 243 2.84 11.74 2.89
CA GLY A 243 1.51 12.32 3.08
C GLY A 243 0.54 11.35 3.76
N GLY A 244 -0.74 11.69 3.73
CA GLY A 244 -1.84 10.88 4.26
C GLY A 244 -3.09 11.00 3.40
N ALA A 245 -4.11 10.23 3.70
CA ALA A 245 -5.42 10.31 3.04
C ALA A 245 -5.98 11.75 3.10
N PRO A 246 -6.66 12.25 2.05
CA PRO A 246 -6.94 11.59 0.77
C PRO A 246 -5.82 11.78 -0.27
N ARG A 247 -4.71 12.45 0.06
CA ARG A 247 -3.66 12.86 -0.90
C ARG A 247 -2.30 12.24 -0.57
N ARG A 248 -2.21 10.92 -0.71
CA ARG A 248 -0.92 10.19 -0.62
C ARG A 248 0.04 10.54 -1.75
N CYS A 249 1.33 10.43 -1.48
CA CYS A 249 2.36 10.57 -2.50
C CYS A 249 2.22 9.41 -3.51
N PRO A 250 2.04 9.71 -4.81
CA PRO A 250 1.86 8.66 -5.81
C PRO A 250 3.17 7.90 -6.07
N GLY A 251 4.33 8.49 -5.76
CA GLY A 251 5.65 7.89 -6.00
C GLY A 251 6.22 7.08 -4.84
N ARG A 252 5.42 6.76 -3.82
CA ARG A 252 5.89 6.04 -2.62
C ARG A 252 6.51 4.69 -2.97
N GLU A 253 5.82 3.89 -3.79
CA GLU A 253 6.28 2.54 -4.15
C GLU A 253 7.59 2.59 -4.93
N GLN A 254 7.71 3.50 -5.90
CA GLN A 254 8.89 3.69 -6.71
C GLN A 254 10.08 4.16 -5.87
N ALA A 255 9.86 5.10 -4.94
CA ALA A 255 10.91 5.60 -4.04
C ALA A 255 11.45 4.48 -3.13
N LEU A 256 10.56 3.67 -2.54
CA LEU A 256 10.96 2.56 -1.68
C LEU A 256 11.68 1.46 -2.44
N ALA A 257 11.25 1.16 -3.68
CA ALA A 257 11.91 0.17 -4.52
C ALA A 257 13.33 0.59 -4.91
N LEU A 258 13.53 1.85 -5.31
CA LEU A 258 14.85 2.42 -5.57
C LEU A 258 15.74 2.34 -4.33
N ALA A 259 15.24 2.81 -3.18
CA ALA A 259 16.00 2.80 -1.94
C ALA A 259 16.39 1.38 -1.51
N ALA A 260 15.48 0.42 -1.60
CA ALA A 260 15.75 -0.95 -1.25
C ALA A 260 16.79 -1.62 -2.17
N GLY A 261 16.75 -1.33 -3.48
CA GLY A 261 17.75 -1.82 -4.43
C GLY A 261 19.15 -1.29 -4.14
N ILE A 262 19.26 -0.01 -3.73
CA ILE A 262 20.55 0.61 -3.36
C ILE A 262 21.09 0.06 -2.03
N LEU A 263 20.21 -0.19 -1.06
CA LEU A 263 20.60 -0.64 0.28
C LEU A 263 20.95 -2.13 0.35
N ALA A 264 20.26 -2.96 -0.44
CA ALA A 264 20.37 -4.40 -0.37
C ALA A 264 20.41 -5.03 -1.77
N PRO A 265 21.46 -4.75 -2.58
CA PRO A 265 21.51 -5.11 -4.00
C PRO A 265 21.54 -6.63 -4.26
N GLN A 266 22.04 -7.41 -3.29
CA GLN A 266 22.13 -8.87 -3.39
C GLN A 266 21.01 -9.60 -2.62
N GLN A 267 20.10 -8.86 -1.98
CA GLN A 267 19.06 -9.46 -1.16
C GLN A 267 17.84 -9.80 -2.00
N GLU A 268 17.44 -11.07 -1.97
CA GLU A 268 16.18 -11.53 -2.54
C GLU A 268 14.98 -10.87 -1.85
N VAL A 269 13.87 -10.76 -2.58
CA VAL A 269 12.63 -10.19 -2.03
C VAL A 269 11.94 -11.27 -1.20
N GLU A 270 11.81 -11.03 0.10
CA GLU A 270 11.11 -11.94 1.01
C GLU A 270 9.64 -12.15 0.59
N PRO A 271 9.06 -13.35 0.76
CA PRO A 271 7.68 -13.65 0.34
C PRO A 271 6.62 -12.68 0.89
N CYS A 272 6.76 -12.25 2.16
CA CYS A 272 5.87 -11.25 2.75
C CYS A 272 5.98 -9.88 2.08
N GLU A 273 7.20 -9.47 1.70
CA GLU A 273 7.42 -8.22 0.96
C GLU A 273 6.86 -8.32 -0.46
N ALA A 274 7.04 -9.46 -1.12
CA ALA A 274 6.44 -9.73 -2.43
C ALA A 274 4.91 -9.64 -2.38
N PHE A 275 4.27 -10.23 -1.35
CA PHE A 275 2.82 -10.17 -1.18
C PHE A 275 2.30 -8.75 -0.92
N ALA A 276 2.98 -8.00 -0.04
CA ALA A 276 2.63 -6.60 0.20
C ALA A 276 2.72 -5.75 -1.09
N ALA A 277 3.74 -5.98 -1.92
CA ALA A 277 3.94 -5.27 -3.19
C ALA A 277 2.86 -5.54 -4.25
N LEU A 278 2.06 -6.61 -4.12
CA LEU A 278 0.93 -6.87 -5.02
C LEU A 278 -0.26 -5.91 -4.81
N HIS A 279 -0.34 -5.23 -3.66
CA HIS A 279 -1.50 -4.41 -3.27
C HIS A 279 -1.39 -2.98 -3.82
N ARG A 280 -1.58 -2.81 -5.13
CA ARG A 280 -1.40 -1.52 -5.83
C ARG A 280 -2.73 -0.87 -6.19
N ALA A 281 -2.89 0.40 -5.83
CA ALA A 281 -4.01 1.20 -6.30
C ALA A 281 -3.96 1.37 -7.83
N GLY A 282 -5.10 1.20 -8.51
CA GLY A 282 -5.18 1.25 -9.97
C GLY A 282 -4.84 -0.08 -10.68
N ALA A 283 -4.25 -1.04 -9.96
CA ALA A 283 -3.96 -2.38 -10.46
C ALA A 283 -4.22 -3.42 -9.34
N PRO A 284 -5.49 -3.61 -8.94
CA PRO A 284 -5.83 -4.42 -7.77
C PRO A 284 -5.37 -5.87 -7.93
N LEU A 285 -4.88 -6.45 -6.84
CA LEU A 285 -4.69 -7.88 -6.71
C LEU A 285 -6.06 -8.58 -6.73
N LEU A 286 -6.37 -9.30 -7.82
CA LEU A 286 -7.48 -10.24 -7.83
C LEU A 286 -7.04 -11.53 -7.13
N LEU A 287 -7.62 -11.81 -5.96
CA LEU A 287 -7.24 -12.93 -5.11
C LEU A 287 -8.31 -14.03 -5.16
N PRO A 288 -8.07 -15.17 -5.85
CA PRO A 288 -8.94 -16.32 -5.75
C PRO A 288 -8.78 -16.99 -4.38
N ASN A 289 -9.86 -17.58 -3.87
CA ASN A 289 -9.88 -18.22 -2.56
C ASN A 289 -10.09 -19.74 -2.71
N ALA A 290 -9.10 -20.51 -2.26
CA ALA A 290 -9.09 -21.95 -2.28
C ALA A 290 -9.67 -22.55 -0.98
N TRP A 291 -10.15 -23.79 -1.07
CA TRP A 291 -10.64 -24.57 0.07
C TRP A 291 -9.92 -25.92 0.21
N ASP A 292 -9.10 -26.29 -0.79
CA ASP A 292 -8.28 -27.51 -0.81
C ASP A 292 -7.03 -27.33 -1.70
N HIS A 293 -6.22 -28.39 -1.81
CA HIS A 293 -5.03 -28.41 -2.68
C HIS A 293 -5.38 -28.28 -4.16
N ALA A 294 -6.40 -29.00 -4.63
CA ALA A 294 -6.72 -29.06 -6.05
C ALA A 294 -7.15 -27.69 -6.60
N SER A 295 -8.02 -26.99 -5.87
CA SER A 295 -8.43 -25.61 -6.19
C SER A 295 -7.23 -24.67 -6.20
N ALA A 296 -6.36 -24.72 -5.19
CA ALA A 296 -5.17 -23.88 -5.14
C ALA A 296 -4.21 -24.15 -6.30
N ALA A 297 -3.89 -25.41 -6.59
CA ALA A 297 -3.02 -25.80 -7.70
C ALA A 297 -3.56 -25.31 -9.04
N LEU A 298 -4.87 -25.50 -9.30
CA LEU A 298 -5.51 -25.03 -10.53
C LEU A 298 -5.51 -23.50 -10.65
N PHE A 299 -5.61 -22.76 -9.55
CA PHE A 299 -5.46 -21.30 -9.58
C PHE A 299 -4.01 -20.89 -9.87
N ALA A 300 -3.03 -21.56 -9.27
CA ALA A 300 -1.62 -21.29 -9.52
C ALA A 300 -1.23 -21.54 -10.99
N GLU A 301 -1.70 -22.63 -11.59
CA GLU A 301 -1.50 -22.93 -13.02
C GLU A 301 -2.10 -21.87 -13.96
N ARG A 302 -3.13 -21.14 -13.50
CA ARG A 302 -3.70 -19.99 -14.23
C ARG A 302 -2.89 -18.70 -14.04
N GLY A 303 -1.75 -18.77 -13.37
CA GLY A 303 -0.80 -17.67 -13.20
C GLY A 303 -1.17 -16.69 -12.08
N PHE A 304 -2.06 -17.07 -11.15
CA PHE A 304 -2.34 -16.24 -9.98
C PHE A 304 -1.14 -16.29 -9.01
N PRO A 305 -0.46 -15.15 -8.74
CA PRO A 305 0.75 -15.13 -7.93
C PRO A 305 0.47 -15.30 -6.43
N ALA A 306 -0.78 -15.10 -6.01
CA ALA A 306 -1.23 -15.24 -4.65
C ALA A 306 -2.61 -15.91 -4.60
N ILE A 307 -2.85 -16.67 -3.53
CA ILE A 307 -4.09 -17.40 -3.29
C ILE A 307 -4.53 -17.17 -1.85
N GLY A 308 -5.81 -16.87 -1.67
CA GLY A 308 -6.45 -16.79 -0.35
C GLY A 308 -7.04 -18.15 0.08
N THR A 309 -7.33 -18.33 1.36
CA THR A 309 -8.31 -19.36 1.79
C THR A 309 -9.68 -18.73 2.01
N THR A 310 -10.73 -19.54 2.20
CA THR A 310 -12.08 -19.08 2.57
C THR A 310 -12.63 -19.92 3.71
N SER A 311 -13.01 -19.28 4.82
CA SER A 311 -13.55 -19.95 6.01
C SER A 311 -14.77 -20.83 5.68
N LEU A 312 -15.72 -20.33 4.88
CA LEU A 312 -16.92 -21.08 4.49
C LEU A 312 -16.60 -22.38 3.76
N GLY A 313 -15.61 -22.34 2.84
CA GLY A 313 -15.18 -23.52 2.10
C GLY A 313 -14.56 -24.56 3.02
N VAL A 314 -13.68 -24.12 3.94
CA VAL A 314 -13.03 -24.98 4.95
C VAL A 314 -14.06 -25.61 5.90
N ALA A 315 -14.99 -24.79 6.42
CA ALA A 315 -16.03 -25.22 7.33
C ALA A 315 -16.97 -26.24 6.67
N ALA A 316 -17.54 -25.88 5.51
CA ALA A 316 -18.51 -26.71 4.81
C ALA A 316 -17.90 -28.04 4.33
N ALA A 317 -16.66 -28.04 3.82
CA ALA A 317 -15.97 -29.27 3.43
C ALA A 317 -15.70 -30.21 4.63
N SER A 318 -15.67 -29.66 5.85
CA SER A 318 -15.44 -30.41 7.09
C SER A 318 -16.74 -30.72 7.85
N GLY A 319 -17.90 -30.30 7.34
CA GLY A 319 -19.19 -30.49 8.02
C GLY A 319 -19.37 -29.60 9.26
N LEU A 320 -18.64 -28.50 9.36
CA LEU A 320 -18.65 -27.55 10.48
C LEU A 320 -19.39 -26.25 10.10
N PRO A 321 -19.96 -25.52 11.09
CA PRO A 321 -20.53 -24.20 10.85
C PRO A 321 -19.44 -23.13 10.69
N ASP A 322 -19.61 -22.30 9.67
CA ASP A 322 -18.72 -21.17 9.35
C ASP A 322 -18.88 -20.01 10.34
N GLY A 323 -17.80 -19.24 10.58
CA GLY A 323 -17.81 -18.04 11.41
C GLY A 323 -18.01 -18.27 12.91
N THR A 324 -17.94 -19.53 13.38
CA THR A 324 -18.15 -19.91 14.79
C THR A 324 -16.85 -20.07 15.58
N GLY A 325 -15.70 -19.95 14.92
CA GLY A 325 -14.40 -20.26 15.49
C GLY A 325 -14.08 -21.76 15.59
N ALA A 326 -14.96 -22.65 15.09
CA ALA A 326 -14.80 -24.10 15.20
C ALA A 326 -13.75 -24.70 14.25
N THR A 327 -13.22 -23.93 13.29
CA THR A 327 -12.40 -24.43 12.18
C THR A 327 -10.89 -24.27 12.35
N ARG A 328 -10.40 -23.95 13.57
CA ARG A 328 -8.98 -23.69 13.83
C ARG A 328 -8.07 -24.82 13.32
N ALA A 329 -8.43 -26.07 13.61
CA ALA A 329 -7.63 -27.23 13.25
C ALA A 329 -7.61 -27.48 11.73
N GLU A 330 -8.74 -27.30 11.08
CA GLU A 330 -8.96 -27.44 9.64
C GLU A 330 -8.20 -26.35 8.87
N THR A 331 -8.28 -25.11 9.35
CA THR A 331 -7.57 -23.95 8.80
C THR A 331 -6.05 -24.14 8.86
N LEU A 332 -5.51 -24.54 10.00
CA LEU A 332 -4.07 -24.84 10.14
C LEU A 332 -3.64 -26.02 9.25
N ARG A 333 -4.47 -27.06 9.13
CA ARG A 333 -4.19 -28.20 8.26
C ARG A 333 -4.14 -27.79 6.79
N LEU A 334 -5.08 -26.95 6.34
CA LEU A 334 -5.07 -26.42 4.98
C LEU A 334 -3.85 -25.51 4.76
N ALA A 335 -3.55 -24.60 5.68
CA ALA A 335 -2.39 -23.72 5.57
C ALA A 335 -1.08 -24.50 5.43
N ARG A 336 -0.85 -25.52 6.28
CA ARG A 336 0.33 -26.40 6.18
C ARG A 336 0.41 -27.17 4.87
N ARG A 337 -0.73 -27.52 4.27
CA ARG A 337 -0.78 -28.19 2.97
C ARG A 337 -0.44 -27.24 1.83
N LEU A 338 -0.88 -25.99 1.90
CA LEU A 338 -0.74 -25.02 0.81
C LEU A 338 0.55 -24.18 0.87
N GLY A 339 1.10 -23.92 2.05
CA GLY A 339 2.16 -22.92 2.21
C GLY A 339 3.54 -23.30 1.65
N GLY A 340 3.71 -24.51 1.11
CA GLY A 340 4.87 -24.90 0.30
C GLY A 340 4.68 -24.69 -1.21
N GLY A 341 3.51 -24.24 -1.66
CA GLY A 341 3.20 -24.13 -3.08
C GLY A 341 3.94 -22.99 -3.80
N ALA A 342 3.88 -23.00 -5.13
CA ALA A 342 4.51 -22.00 -6.01
C ALA A 342 3.84 -20.60 -6.00
N PHE A 343 3.05 -20.29 -4.97
CA PHE A 343 2.26 -19.07 -4.85
C PHE A 343 2.28 -18.52 -3.42
N LEU A 344 1.97 -17.24 -3.28
CA LEU A 344 1.89 -16.55 -2.00
C LEU A 344 0.55 -16.85 -1.31
N LEU A 345 0.58 -17.38 -0.08
CA LEU A 345 -0.63 -17.80 0.64
C LEU A 345 -1.14 -16.73 1.63
N SER A 346 -2.41 -16.34 1.51
CA SER A 346 -3.12 -15.54 2.51
C SER A 346 -4.23 -16.36 3.18
N VAL A 347 -4.24 -16.44 4.52
CA VAL A 347 -5.16 -17.33 5.25
C VAL A 347 -6.28 -16.53 5.91
N ASP A 348 -7.52 -16.92 5.66
CA ASP A 348 -8.68 -16.47 6.39
C ASP A 348 -8.73 -17.16 7.77
N VAL A 349 -8.65 -16.37 8.85
CA VAL A 349 -8.59 -16.88 10.23
C VAL A 349 -9.81 -16.47 11.06
N GLU A 350 -10.90 -16.04 10.42
CA GLU A 350 -12.08 -15.50 11.11
C GLU A 350 -11.66 -14.41 12.13
N GLY A 351 -12.21 -14.43 13.34
CA GLY A 351 -11.81 -13.55 14.45
C GLY A 351 -10.51 -13.94 15.16
N GLY A 352 -9.74 -14.88 14.61
CA GLY A 352 -8.49 -15.41 15.18
C GLY A 352 -8.68 -16.64 16.08
N PHE A 353 -9.88 -17.22 16.12
CA PHE A 353 -10.26 -18.38 16.96
C PHE A 353 -10.10 -18.20 18.49
N SER A 354 -9.78 -16.99 18.95
CA SER A 354 -9.69 -16.62 20.37
C SER A 354 -10.00 -15.14 20.56
N GLU A 355 -10.51 -14.78 21.74
CA GLU A 355 -10.62 -13.38 22.15
C GLU A 355 -9.33 -12.85 22.78
N ASP A 356 -8.38 -13.72 23.14
CA ASP A 356 -7.08 -13.33 23.69
C ASP A 356 -6.11 -12.92 22.55
N PRO A 357 -5.65 -11.65 22.51
CA PRO A 357 -4.66 -11.20 21.53
C PRO A 357 -3.38 -12.06 21.46
N ASP A 358 -2.91 -12.59 22.58
CA ASP A 358 -1.67 -13.38 22.61
C ASP A 358 -1.87 -14.76 21.96
N GLU A 359 -3.02 -15.39 22.14
CA GLU A 359 -3.36 -16.65 21.45
C GLU A 359 -3.52 -16.44 19.94
N VAL A 360 -4.08 -15.31 19.51
CA VAL A 360 -4.18 -14.94 18.09
C VAL A 360 -2.78 -14.69 17.50
N ALA A 361 -1.87 -14.09 18.28
CA ALA A 361 -0.49 -13.90 17.87
C ALA A 361 0.28 -15.23 17.71
N GLU A 362 0.07 -16.19 18.61
CA GLU A 362 0.65 -17.54 18.47
C GLU A 362 0.09 -18.29 17.26
N LEU A 363 -1.21 -18.18 16.97
CA LEU A 363 -1.78 -18.69 15.71
C LEU A 363 -1.08 -18.09 14.49
N ALA A 364 -0.85 -16.77 14.49
CA ALA A 364 -0.15 -16.10 13.40
C ALA A 364 1.28 -16.61 13.22
N ARG A 365 2.00 -16.94 14.30
CA ARG A 365 3.32 -17.60 14.24
C ARG A 365 3.23 -18.98 13.61
N GLU A 366 2.25 -19.80 14.02
CA GLU A 366 2.03 -21.12 13.42
C GLU A 366 1.76 -21.03 11.91
N LEU A 367 0.93 -20.07 11.49
CA LEU A 367 0.59 -19.86 10.08
C LEU A 367 1.78 -19.33 9.27
N ALA A 368 2.54 -18.39 9.82
CA ALA A 368 3.76 -17.89 9.18
C ALA A 368 4.80 -19.01 9.02
N ALA A 369 4.99 -19.85 10.05
CA ALA A 369 5.85 -21.03 9.97
C ALA A 369 5.34 -22.08 8.95
N ALA A 370 4.03 -22.11 8.70
CA ALA A 370 3.43 -22.93 7.66
C ALA A 370 3.56 -22.34 6.24
N GLY A 371 4.11 -21.13 6.08
CA GLY A 371 4.31 -20.47 4.78
C GLY A 371 3.27 -19.39 4.43
N ALA A 372 2.35 -19.05 5.36
CA ALA A 372 1.42 -17.94 5.13
C ALA A 372 2.16 -16.60 5.16
N VAL A 373 1.87 -15.74 4.19
CA VAL A 373 2.45 -14.40 4.04
C VAL A 373 1.48 -13.28 4.37
N GLY A 374 0.20 -13.63 4.57
CA GLY A 374 -0.80 -12.72 5.09
C GLY A 374 -2.00 -13.43 5.71
N ILE A 375 -2.81 -12.69 6.46
CA ILE A 375 -4.05 -13.19 7.05
C ILE A 375 -5.20 -12.20 6.88
N ASN A 376 -6.43 -12.69 6.82
CA ASN A 376 -7.63 -11.89 7.07
C ASN A 376 -8.06 -12.12 8.52
N LEU A 377 -8.18 -11.06 9.30
CA LEU A 377 -8.61 -11.11 10.70
C LEU A 377 -9.84 -10.21 10.86
N GLU A 378 -10.96 -10.74 11.34
CA GLU A 378 -12.25 -10.03 11.35
C GLU A 378 -12.77 -9.63 12.73
N ASP A 379 -13.56 -8.56 12.77
CA ASP A 379 -14.27 -8.13 13.98
C ASP A 379 -15.71 -8.68 14.06
N GLY A 380 -16.19 -9.38 13.04
CA GLY A 380 -17.48 -10.06 13.04
C GLY A 380 -17.53 -11.22 14.04
N ARG A 381 -18.71 -11.46 14.61
CA ARG A 381 -18.96 -12.57 15.55
C ARG A 381 -20.14 -13.42 15.10
N ALA A 382 -20.11 -14.70 15.50
CA ALA A 382 -21.16 -15.68 15.20
C ALA A 382 -22.57 -15.26 15.64
N ASP A 383 -22.68 -14.40 16.67
CA ASP A 383 -23.94 -13.89 17.20
C ASP A 383 -24.50 -12.68 16.40
N GLY A 384 -23.85 -12.32 15.28
CA GLY A 384 -24.23 -11.17 14.46
C GLY A 384 -23.81 -9.82 15.05
N THR A 385 -22.98 -9.82 16.10
CA THR A 385 -22.38 -8.59 16.66
C THR A 385 -20.97 -8.35 16.13
N LEU A 386 -20.40 -7.20 16.50
CA LEU A 386 -18.99 -6.88 16.25
C LEU A 386 -18.21 -6.92 17.56
N ALA A 387 -16.96 -7.34 17.49
CA ALA A 387 -16.00 -7.17 18.56
C ALA A 387 -15.82 -5.68 18.90
N PRO A 388 -15.56 -5.36 20.19
CA PRO A 388 -15.15 -4.02 20.57
C PRO A 388 -13.95 -3.58 19.74
N VAL A 389 -14.00 -2.36 19.21
CA VAL A 389 -12.95 -1.83 18.32
C VAL A 389 -11.55 -1.93 18.95
N GLY A 390 -11.44 -1.64 20.26
CA GLY A 390 -10.18 -1.74 20.99
C GLY A 390 -9.65 -3.16 21.14
N LEU A 391 -10.54 -4.16 21.26
CA LEU A 391 -10.14 -5.56 21.34
C LEU A 391 -9.59 -6.05 19.99
N HIS A 392 -10.29 -5.74 18.90
CA HIS A 392 -9.82 -6.14 17.56
C HIS A 392 -8.51 -5.43 17.19
N ALA A 393 -8.37 -4.14 17.52
CA ALA A 393 -7.11 -3.41 17.41
C ALA A 393 -5.98 -4.06 18.22
N ALA A 394 -6.25 -4.52 19.45
CA ALA A 394 -5.25 -5.22 20.26
C ALA A 394 -4.80 -6.54 19.62
N LYS A 395 -5.72 -7.33 19.05
CA LYS A 395 -5.38 -8.56 18.29
C LYS A 395 -4.47 -8.26 17.10
N ILE A 396 -4.78 -7.22 16.32
CA ILE A 396 -3.94 -6.78 15.19
C ILE A 396 -2.54 -6.43 15.69
N ALA A 397 -2.43 -5.60 16.73
CA ALA A 397 -1.15 -5.18 17.29
C ALA A 397 -0.33 -6.37 17.81
N ALA A 398 -0.96 -7.34 18.48
CA ALA A 398 -0.30 -8.55 18.96
C ALA A 398 0.26 -9.40 17.81
N VAL A 399 -0.51 -9.60 16.73
CA VAL A 399 -0.03 -10.28 15.51
C VAL A 399 1.16 -9.54 14.90
N LYS A 400 1.07 -8.21 14.77
CA LYS A 400 2.16 -7.41 14.19
C LYS A 400 3.42 -7.43 15.06
N ALA A 401 3.29 -7.48 16.38
CA ALA A 401 4.43 -7.63 17.28
C ALA A 401 5.06 -9.04 17.17
N ALA A 402 4.24 -10.09 17.05
CA ALA A 402 4.71 -11.46 16.98
C ALA A 402 5.32 -11.84 15.62
N VAL A 403 4.77 -11.31 14.52
CA VAL A 403 5.23 -11.56 13.14
C VAL A 403 5.18 -10.26 12.32
N PRO A 404 6.15 -9.33 12.48
CA PRO A 404 6.11 -8.01 11.84
C PRO A 404 5.97 -8.04 10.31
N GLY A 405 6.53 -9.07 9.66
CA GLY A 405 6.47 -9.25 8.22
C GLY A 405 5.09 -9.67 7.69
N LEU A 406 4.27 -10.37 8.48
CA LEU A 406 3.00 -10.94 8.04
C LEU A 406 2.01 -9.83 7.69
N PHE A 407 1.42 -9.91 6.49
CA PHE A 407 0.42 -8.93 6.04
C PHE A 407 -0.90 -9.13 6.76
N VAL A 408 -1.31 -8.20 7.63
CA VAL A 408 -2.60 -8.26 8.31
C VAL A 408 -3.64 -7.43 7.55
N ASN A 409 -4.61 -8.13 6.95
CA ASN A 409 -5.76 -7.54 6.30
C ASN A 409 -6.92 -7.46 7.30
N ALA A 410 -7.05 -6.32 7.98
CA ALA A 410 -8.04 -6.13 9.04
C ALA A 410 -9.45 -5.99 8.44
N ARG A 411 -10.31 -6.97 8.71
CA ARG A 411 -11.66 -7.05 8.19
C ARG A 411 -12.65 -6.44 9.18
N THR A 412 -13.52 -5.57 8.69
CA THR A 412 -14.66 -5.09 9.46
C THR A 412 -15.99 -5.47 8.82
N ASP A 413 -16.87 -6.07 9.61
CA ASP A 413 -18.14 -6.64 9.15
C ASP A 413 -19.31 -5.66 9.24
N THR A 414 -19.04 -4.36 9.34
CA THR A 414 -20.06 -3.30 9.43
C THR A 414 -21.07 -3.30 8.28
N HIS A 415 -20.61 -3.62 7.06
CA HIS A 415 -21.46 -3.70 5.86
C HIS A 415 -22.01 -5.11 5.67
N TRP A 416 -21.26 -6.13 6.06
CA TRP A 416 -21.66 -7.53 5.93
C TRP A 416 -22.83 -7.91 6.85
N LEU A 417 -22.78 -7.47 8.12
CA LEU A 417 -23.85 -7.68 9.09
C LEU A 417 -24.97 -6.62 8.97
N GLY A 418 -24.67 -5.49 8.31
CA GLY A 418 -25.60 -4.39 8.06
C GLY A 418 -25.88 -3.52 9.29
N GLY A 419 -26.49 -2.34 9.05
CA GLY A 419 -26.95 -1.42 10.10
C GLY A 419 -25.86 -0.70 10.89
N ARG A 420 -24.59 -0.86 10.52
CA ARG A 420 -23.41 -0.33 11.25
C ARG A 420 -22.43 0.42 10.34
N GLN A 421 -22.85 0.82 9.15
CA GLN A 421 -21.99 1.47 8.15
C GLN A 421 -21.33 2.74 8.71
N ALA A 422 -22.01 3.48 9.59
CA ALA A 422 -21.48 4.67 10.26
C ALA A 422 -20.25 4.40 11.16
N GLU A 423 -20.06 3.17 11.66
CA GLU A 423 -18.90 2.79 12.48
C GLU A 423 -17.65 2.49 11.64
N THR A 424 -17.79 2.30 10.33
CA THR A 424 -16.74 1.76 9.46
C THR A 424 -15.47 2.59 9.52
N VAL A 425 -15.57 3.90 9.29
CA VAL A 425 -14.39 4.79 9.26
C VAL A 425 -13.64 4.77 10.59
N GLN A 426 -14.35 4.85 11.72
CA GLN A 426 -13.75 4.79 13.06
C GLN A 426 -12.99 3.48 13.30
N ARG A 427 -13.55 2.35 12.88
CA ARG A 427 -12.93 1.03 13.02
C ARG A 427 -11.69 0.91 12.16
N LEU A 428 -11.78 1.31 10.89
CA LEU A 428 -10.64 1.31 9.98
C LEU A 428 -9.51 2.19 10.49
N ASP A 429 -9.82 3.37 11.02
CA ASP A 429 -8.87 4.26 11.68
C ASP A 429 -8.14 3.55 12.84
N ALA A 430 -8.87 2.87 13.71
CA ALA A 430 -8.28 2.14 14.83
C ALA A 430 -7.38 0.98 14.35
N TYR A 431 -7.78 0.27 13.30
CA TYR A 431 -7.07 -0.89 12.80
C TYR A 431 -5.78 -0.52 12.07
N GLN A 432 -5.77 0.61 11.33
CA GLN A 432 -4.53 1.13 10.75
C GLN A 432 -3.56 1.67 11.82
N LEU A 433 -4.08 2.27 12.90
CA LEU A 433 -3.25 2.71 14.03
C LEU A 433 -2.63 1.52 14.78
N ALA A 434 -3.34 0.39 14.84
CA ALA A 434 -2.83 -0.88 15.38
C ALA A 434 -1.77 -1.56 14.49
N GLY A 435 -1.59 -1.08 13.25
CA GLY A 435 -0.57 -1.57 12.32
C GLY A 435 -1.06 -2.56 11.26
N ALA A 436 -2.37 -2.61 10.98
CA ALA A 436 -2.88 -3.38 9.84
C ALA A 436 -2.21 -2.92 8.53
N ASP A 437 -1.76 -3.88 7.71
CA ASP A 437 -1.12 -3.60 6.42
C ASP A 437 -2.13 -3.32 5.30
N GLY A 438 -3.39 -3.73 5.51
CA GLY A 438 -4.53 -3.47 4.63
C GLY A 438 -5.84 -3.57 5.40
N VAL A 439 -6.92 -3.07 4.82
CA VAL A 439 -8.26 -3.13 5.40
C VAL A 439 -9.23 -3.80 4.45
N PHE A 440 -10.22 -4.51 4.99
CA PHE A 440 -11.20 -5.26 4.23
C PHE A 440 -12.62 -4.93 4.70
N VAL A 441 -13.48 -4.48 3.78
CA VAL A 441 -14.89 -4.19 4.07
C VAL A 441 -15.79 -5.04 3.15
N PRO A 442 -16.11 -6.30 3.52
CA PRO A 442 -17.07 -7.10 2.76
C PRO A 442 -18.48 -6.48 2.78
N GLY A 443 -19.20 -6.58 1.67
CA GLY A 443 -20.52 -5.96 1.49
C GLY A 443 -20.48 -4.51 1.02
N LEU A 444 -19.30 -3.89 0.92
CA LEU A 444 -19.12 -2.55 0.36
C LEU A 444 -19.19 -2.60 -1.18
N THR A 445 -20.35 -2.31 -1.76
CA THR A 445 -20.60 -2.41 -3.21
C THR A 445 -20.79 -1.07 -3.90
N GLU A 446 -21.19 -0.04 -3.17
CA GLU A 446 -21.56 1.26 -3.75
C GLU A 446 -20.35 2.12 -4.07
N ARG A 447 -20.30 2.65 -5.31
CA ARG A 447 -19.18 3.48 -5.81
C ARG A 447 -18.85 4.65 -4.88
N ALA A 448 -19.87 5.36 -4.41
CA ALA A 448 -19.69 6.53 -3.55
C ALA A 448 -19.14 6.15 -2.16
N GLU A 449 -19.58 5.03 -1.60
CA GLU A 449 -19.12 4.55 -0.30
C GLU A 449 -17.67 4.04 -0.39
N ILE A 450 -17.33 3.30 -1.46
CA ILE A 450 -15.95 2.88 -1.74
C ILE A 450 -15.02 4.09 -1.82
N ALA A 451 -15.41 5.13 -2.56
CA ALA A 451 -14.64 6.36 -2.65
C ALA A 451 -14.49 7.06 -1.29
N ALA A 452 -15.54 7.07 -0.46
CA ALA A 452 -15.50 7.65 0.88
C ALA A 452 -14.55 6.88 1.81
N VAL A 453 -14.56 5.55 1.77
CA VAL A 453 -13.61 4.72 2.54
C VAL A 453 -12.17 4.97 2.09
N LEU A 454 -11.91 4.96 0.78
CA LEU A 454 -10.58 5.22 0.22
C LEU A 454 -10.02 6.59 0.61
N ALA A 455 -10.89 7.59 0.78
CA ALA A 455 -10.51 8.93 1.20
C ALA A 455 -10.07 9.00 2.67
N GLY A 456 -10.45 8.04 3.52
CA GLY A 456 -10.18 8.03 4.96
C GLY A 456 -9.07 7.09 5.43
N ILE A 457 -8.68 6.11 4.64
CA ILE A 457 -7.70 5.07 5.04
C ILE A 457 -6.33 5.36 4.47
N ASP A 458 -5.24 4.96 5.15
CA ASP A 458 -3.86 5.08 4.68
C ASP A 458 -3.27 3.83 4.01
N VAL A 459 -3.94 2.70 4.18
CA VAL A 459 -3.51 1.38 3.76
C VAL A 459 -4.38 0.86 2.60
N PRO A 460 -3.90 -0.14 1.82
CA PRO A 460 -4.67 -0.82 0.79
C PRO A 460 -6.09 -1.22 1.20
N LEU A 461 -7.07 -0.96 0.33
CA LEU A 461 -8.45 -1.46 0.49
C LEU A 461 -8.63 -2.79 -0.26
N ASN A 462 -9.12 -3.78 0.48
CA ASN A 462 -9.70 -5.00 -0.04
C ASN A 462 -11.23 -4.89 -0.05
N VAL A 463 -11.85 -5.34 -1.14
CA VAL A 463 -13.31 -5.53 -1.24
C VAL A 463 -13.62 -6.96 -1.65
N LEU A 464 -14.78 -7.46 -1.22
CA LEU A 464 -15.27 -8.77 -1.66
C LEU A 464 -16.01 -8.58 -2.98
N HIS A 465 -15.65 -9.35 -4.02
CA HIS A 465 -16.36 -9.28 -5.29
C HIS A 465 -17.83 -9.68 -5.11
N SER A 466 -18.72 -8.81 -5.60
CA SER A 466 -20.15 -9.06 -5.68
C SER A 466 -20.55 -9.22 -7.15
N PRO A 467 -21.27 -10.28 -7.54
CA PRO A 467 -21.76 -10.47 -8.91
C PRO A 467 -22.63 -9.32 -9.44
N ASN A 468 -23.30 -8.59 -8.54
CA ASN A 468 -24.15 -7.45 -8.86
C ASN A 468 -23.49 -6.11 -8.51
N GLY A 469 -22.22 -6.11 -8.12
CA GLY A 469 -21.45 -4.92 -7.77
C GLY A 469 -20.63 -4.38 -8.95
N LEU A 470 -19.69 -3.48 -8.63
CA LEU A 470 -18.75 -2.93 -9.60
C LEU A 470 -17.83 -4.02 -10.17
N THR A 471 -17.47 -3.86 -11.45
CA THR A 471 -16.51 -4.71 -12.14
C THR A 471 -15.08 -4.47 -11.64
N LEU A 472 -14.16 -5.41 -11.90
CA LEU A 472 -12.76 -5.26 -11.52
C LEU A 472 -12.09 -3.99 -12.10
N PRO A 473 -12.30 -3.63 -13.39
CA PRO A 473 -11.79 -2.36 -13.92
C PRO A 473 -12.35 -1.12 -13.20
N GLU A 474 -13.64 -1.11 -12.89
CA GLU A 474 -14.26 0.01 -12.16
C GLU A 474 -13.72 0.16 -10.74
N LEU A 475 -13.46 -0.95 -10.05
CA LEU A 475 -12.82 -0.97 -8.74
C LEU A 475 -11.37 -0.47 -8.83
N ALA A 476 -10.64 -0.86 -9.87
CA ALA A 476 -9.29 -0.39 -10.13
C ALA A 476 -9.25 1.13 -10.32
N GLU A 477 -10.16 1.68 -11.14
CA GLU A 477 -10.30 3.13 -11.37
C GLU A 477 -10.57 3.92 -10.08
N LEU A 478 -11.32 3.35 -9.13
CA LEU A 478 -11.55 3.98 -7.84
C LEU A 478 -10.32 3.99 -6.94
N GLY A 479 -9.36 3.10 -7.18
CA GLY A 479 -8.14 2.96 -6.37
C GLY A 479 -8.19 1.79 -5.38
N VAL A 480 -9.12 0.85 -5.53
CA VAL A 480 -9.10 -0.42 -4.79
C VAL A 480 -7.80 -1.16 -5.10
N SER A 481 -7.20 -1.75 -4.07
CA SER A 481 -5.88 -2.39 -4.15
C SER A 481 -5.95 -3.92 -4.13
N ARG A 482 -7.05 -4.50 -3.64
CA ARG A 482 -7.30 -5.94 -3.62
C ARG A 482 -8.79 -6.23 -3.82
N VAL A 483 -9.09 -7.27 -4.58
CA VAL A 483 -10.44 -7.82 -4.74
C VAL A 483 -10.38 -9.31 -4.43
N SER A 484 -11.03 -9.72 -3.34
CA SER A 484 -11.10 -11.14 -2.95
C SER A 484 -12.38 -11.77 -3.49
N LEU A 485 -12.35 -13.07 -3.80
CA LEU A 485 -13.54 -13.80 -4.29
C LEU A 485 -14.31 -14.54 -3.18
N GLY A 486 -13.72 -14.66 -1.99
CA GLY A 486 -14.28 -15.37 -0.84
C GLY A 486 -14.82 -16.74 -1.24
N SER A 487 -15.99 -17.09 -0.73
CA SER A 487 -16.61 -18.40 -1.01
C SER A 487 -17.26 -18.53 -2.38
N LEU A 488 -17.19 -17.50 -3.25
CA LEU A 488 -17.87 -17.51 -4.55
C LEU A 488 -17.46 -18.72 -5.40
N LEU A 489 -16.16 -18.99 -5.50
CA LEU A 489 -15.64 -20.10 -6.33
C LEU A 489 -16.05 -21.46 -5.77
N TYR A 490 -16.06 -21.61 -4.44
CA TYR A 490 -16.54 -22.83 -3.77
C TYR A 490 -18.02 -23.08 -4.07
N ARG A 491 -18.86 -22.05 -3.87
CA ARG A 491 -20.31 -22.15 -4.15
C ARG A 491 -20.59 -22.41 -5.63
N ALA A 492 -19.81 -21.80 -6.53
CA ALA A 492 -19.91 -22.05 -7.97
C ALA A 492 -19.55 -23.51 -8.31
N ALA A 493 -18.51 -24.09 -7.70
CA ALA A 493 -18.13 -25.49 -7.88
C ALA A 493 -19.24 -26.45 -7.42
N LEU A 494 -19.86 -26.18 -6.26
CA LEU A 494 -21.01 -26.95 -5.79
C LEU A 494 -22.21 -26.84 -6.75
N GLY A 495 -22.50 -25.62 -7.23
CA GLY A 495 -23.57 -25.39 -8.21
C GLY A 495 -23.34 -26.16 -9.51
N ALA A 496 -22.09 -26.18 -10.01
CA ALA A 496 -21.72 -26.96 -11.19
C ALA A 496 -21.89 -28.47 -10.96
N ALA A 497 -21.45 -28.98 -9.81
CA ALA A 497 -21.60 -30.39 -9.46
C ALA A 497 -23.09 -30.82 -9.39
N LEU A 498 -23.95 -29.98 -8.79
CA LEU A 498 -25.40 -30.21 -8.77
C LEU A 498 -26.01 -30.16 -10.17
N GLY A 499 -25.57 -29.23 -11.02
CA GLY A 499 -26.01 -29.16 -12.41
C GLY A 499 -25.67 -30.43 -13.22
N VAL A 500 -24.46 -30.95 -13.06
CA VAL A 500 -24.04 -32.24 -13.66
C VAL A 500 -24.93 -33.38 -13.14
N LEU A 501 -25.18 -33.45 -11.83
CA LEU A 501 -26.04 -34.45 -11.23
C LEU A 501 -27.46 -34.40 -11.81
N ASP A 502 -28.03 -33.21 -11.97
CA ASP A 502 -29.38 -33.02 -12.53
C ASP A 502 -29.45 -33.38 -14.01
N ASP A 503 -28.40 -33.09 -14.80
CA ASP A 503 -28.30 -33.51 -16.20
C ASP A 503 -28.28 -35.03 -16.31
N VAL A 504 -27.43 -35.71 -15.53
CA VAL A 504 -27.36 -37.18 -15.51
C VAL A 504 -28.69 -37.78 -15.07
N ARG A 505 -29.30 -37.27 -13.99
CA ARG A 505 -30.59 -37.76 -13.48
C ARG A 505 -31.71 -37.63 -14.52
N ALA A 506 -31.66 -36.60 -15.36
CA ALA A 506 -32.65 -36.36 -16.40
C ALA A 506 -32.29 -37.00 -17.76
N GLY A 507 -31.19 -37.75 -17.86
CA GLY A 507 -30.71 -38.35 -19.12
C GLY A 507 -30.26 -37.32 -20.15
N ARG A 508 -29.87 -36.11 -19.72
CA ARG A 508 -29.33 -35.06 -20.60
C ARG A 508 -27.81 -35.18 -20.73
N PRO A 509 -27.23 -34.74 -21.87
CA PRO A 509 -25.78 -34.59 -21.97
C PRO A 509 -25.26 -33.59 -20.93
N VAL A 510 -24.13 -33.93 -20.30
CA VAL A 510 -23.43 -33.04 -19.36
C VAL A 510 -22.89 -31.83 -20.11
N ARG A 511 -23.31 -30.63 -19.70
CA ARG A 511 -22.93 -29.37 -20.35
C ARG A 511 -21.73 -28.67 -19.70
N ALA A 512 -21.40 -29.05 -18.47
CA ALA A 512 -20.26 -28.48 -17.75
C ALA A 512 -18.94 -28.99 -18.37
N GLU A 513 -17.94 -28.11 -18.42
CA GLU A 513 -16.57 -28.53 -18.69
C GLU A 513 -16.00 -29.24 -17.46
N VAL A 514 -15.71 -30.53 -17.59
CA VAL A 514 -15.22 -31.38 -16.49
C VAL A 514 -13.76 -31.73 -16.76
N PRO A 515 -12.82 -31.44 -15.84
CA PRO A 515 -11.44 -31.89 -15.96
C PRO A 515 -11.36 -33.41 -16.11
N SER A 516 -10.44 -33.91 -16.96
CA SER A 516 -10.23 -35.35 -17.09
C SER A 516 -9.70 -35.96 -15.80
N TYR A 517 -9.89 -37.28 -15.63
CA TYR A 517 -9.37 -38.02 -14.49
C TYR A 517 -7.86 -37.83 -14.32
N ASP A 518 -7.09 -38.06 -15.40
CA ASP A 518 -5.63 -37.94 -15.39
C ASP A 518 -5.19 -36.51 -15.04
N ARG A 519 -5.96 -35.50 -15.47
CA ARG A 519 -5.67 -34.10 -15.14
C ARG A 519 -5.77 -33.85 -13.64
N VAL A 520 -6.83 -34.34 -12.99
CA VAL A 520 -7.01 -34.16 -11.54
C VAL A 520 -6.02 -35.01 -10.75
N ALA A 521 -5.77 -36.26 -11.17
CA ALA A 521 -4.82 -37.15 -10.54
C ALA A 521 -3.38 -36.57 -10.54
N GLY A 522 -2.98 -35.92 -11.64
CA GLY A 522 -1.66 -35.29 -11.76
C GLY A 522 -1.44 -34.05 -10.88
N LEU A 523 -2.47 -33.46 -10.26
CA LEU A 523 -2.30 -32.27 -9.41
C LEU A 523 -1.48 -32.55 -8.14
N ALA A 524 -1.35 -33.81 -7.72
CA ALA A 524 -0.50 -34.19 -6.59
C ALA A 524 1.00 -33.97 -6.87
N GLU A 525 1.40 -33.99 -8.14
CA GLU A 525 2.80 -33.87 -8.57
C GLU A 525 3.27 -32.41 -8.74
N LEU A 526 2.34 -31.44 -8.66
CA LEU A 526 2.60 -30.00 -8.82
C LEU A 526 3.00 -29.29 -7.51
N SER A 527 3.35 -30.05 -6.48
CA SER A 527 3.63 -29.56 -5.12
C SER A 527 5.05 -29.00 -5.03
#